data_AF-A0A972QIS3-F1
#
_entry.id   AF-A0A972QIS3-F1
#
_cell.length_a   1.000
_cell.length_b   1.000
_cell.length_c   1.000
_cell.angle_alpha   90.00
_cell.angle_beta   90.00
_cell.angle_gamma   90.00
#
_symmetry.space_group_name_H-M   'P 1'
#
loop_
_entity.id
_entity.type
_entity.pdbx_description
1 polymer ?
#
loop_
_entity_poly.entity_id
_entity_poly.type
_entity_poly.pdbx_seq_one_letter_code
_entity_poly.pdbx_strand_id
1 'polypeptide(L)'
;MEKRIAITGIGVLASTGIGKDAFWKGLKDGKSGMRPVSLFDTSNLGSKLAGEIVNFDPKAILGQKGLRNLDRTTLLVMCASKLALDDAGLPSPVPEEETDYFGVTLGSTMGSIWSISEFDKTALRDGPRSVNPALFPNTVINSPASHISIKFNIKGFNTTISTGFCSSIDAIYYAMNMINLYEYHTVLVGGVEELCERLIRVFIR
;
A
#
# COMPACT_ATOMS: atom_id res chain seq x y z
N MET A 1 1.91 -4.31 -32.48
CA MET A 1 2.09 -2.85 -32.29
C MET A 1 2.15 -2.60 -30.80
N GLU A 2 3.11 -1.81 -30.34
CA GLU A 2 3.19 -1.41 -28.93
C GLU A 2 2.00 -0.49 -28.60
N LYS A 3 1.25 -0.80 -27.53
CA LYS A 3 0.09 0.02 -27.14
C LYS A 3 0.61 1.32 -26.52
N ARG A 4 -0.04 2.45 -26.79
CA ARG A 4 0.26 3.69 -26.07
C ARG A 4 -0.36 3.61 -24.68
N ILE A 5 0.47 3.75 -23.66
CA ILE A 5 0.06 3.69 -22.25
C ILE A 5 0.05 5.12 -21.69
N ALA A 6 -0.99 5.46 -20.94
CA ALA A 6 -1.14 6.75 -20.28
C ALA A 6 -1.43 6.55 -18.79
N ILE A 7 -1.04 7.54 -17.97
CA ILE A 7 -1.44 7.62 -16.56
C ILE A 7 -2.72 8.44 -16.50
N THR A 8 -3.81 7.84 -16.03
CA THR A 8 -5.14 8.47 -16.01
C THR A 8 -5.55 8.99 -14.63
N GLY A 9 -4.96 8.48 -13.55
CA GLY A 9 -5.21 8.95 -12.19
C GLY A 9 -4.05 8.67 -11.25
N ILE A 10 -3.92 9.50 -10.21
CA ILE A 10 -2.83 9.42 -9.22
C ILE A 10 -3.40 9.52 -7.81
N GLY A 11 -3.03 8.55 -6.96
CA GLY A 11 -3.34 8.54 -5.53
C GLY A 11 -2.07 8.39 -4.71
N VAL A 12 -1.88 9.27 -3.73
CA VAL A 12 -0.65 9.33 -2.93
C VAL A 12 -1.00 9.51 -1.46
N LEU A 13 -0.34 8.75 -0.59
CA LEU A 13 -0.24 9.06 0.84
C LEU A 13 1.22 9.24 1.18
N ALA A 14 1.59 10.47 1.53
CA ALA A 14 2.95 10.82 1.91
C ALA A 14 2.93 11.72 3.15
N SER A 15 4.07 11.83 3.82
CA SER A 15 4.23 12.69 5.00
C SER A 15 4.00 14.18 4.69
N THR A 16 4.13 14.59 3.44
CA THR A 16 3.90 15.95 2.98
C THR A 16 2.44 16.22 2.57
N GLY A 17 1.62 15.18 2.37
CA GLY A 17 0.20 15.31 2.03
C GLY A 17 -0.50 13.99 1.69
N ILE A 18 -1.80 13.92 1.97
CA ILE A 18 -2.70 12.84 1.54
C ILE A 18 -3.50 13.36 0.34
N GLY A 19 -3.47 12.61 -0.76
CA GLY A 19 -4.05 13.01 -2.04
C GLY A 19 -3.10 13.81 -2.93
N LYS A 20 -3.36 13.76 -4.24
CA LYS A 20 -2.53 14.35 -5.29
C LYS A 20 -2.24 15.83 -5.05
N ASP A 21 -3.27 16.63 -4.77
CA ASP A 21 -3.13 18.09 -4.66
C ASP A 21 -2.32 18.52 -3.44
N ALA A 22 -2.59 17.91 -2.28
CA ALA A 22 -1.86 18.20 -1.04
C ALA A 22 -0.39 17.76 -1.16
N PHE A 23 -0.15 16.59 -1.73
CA PHE A 23 1.20 16.11 -2.00
C PHE A 23 1.96 17.05 -2.95
N TRP A 24 1.35 17.41 -4.08
CA TRP A 24 1.95 18.30 -5.07
C TRP A 24 2.23 19.70 -4.50
N LYS A 25 1.30 20.26 -3.74
CA LYS A 25 1.51 21.53 -3.04
C LYS A 25 2.67 21.43 -2.06
N GLY A 26 2.74 20.36 -1.27
CA GLY A 26 3.83 20.12 -0.32
C GLY A 26 5.21 20.11 -1.00
N LEU A 27 5.31 19.48 -2.18
CA LEU A 27 6.53 19.48 -2.97
C LEU A 27 6.91 20.88 -3.47
N LYS A 28 5.96 21.60 -4.08
CA LYS A 28 6.22 22.96 -4.62
C LYS A 28 6.63 23.96 -3.54
N ASP A 29 6.10 23.81 -2.34
CA ASP A 29 6.40 24.71 -1.22
C ASP A 29 7.70 24.31 -0.47
N GLY A 30 8.37 23.23 -0.87
CA GLY A 30 9.56 22.73 -0.17
C GLY A 30 9.26 22.24 1.25
N LYS A 31 8.03 21.80 1.52
CA LYS A 31 7.62 21.38 2.86
C LYS A 31 8.33 20.08 3.25
N SER A 32 9.08 20.10 4.35
CA SER A 32 9.65 18.88 4.92
C SER A 32 8.56 18.02 5.56
N GLY A 33 8.57 16.72 5.25
CA GLY A 33 7.71 15.72 5.89
C GLY A 33 8.25 15.20 7.23
N MET A 34 9.54 15.43 7.50
CA MET A 34 10.26 14.92 8.67
C MET A 34 9.80 15.61 9.96
N ARG A 35 9.48 14.82 10.98
CA ARG A 35 9.04 15.29 12.30
C ARG A 35 9.33 14.25 13.38
N PRO A 36 9.23 14.63 14.67
CA PRO A 36 9.22 13.65 15.76
C PRO A 36 8.15 12.59 15.54
N VAL A 37 8.53 11.33 15.63
CA VAL A 37 7.60 10.20 15.46
C VAL A 37 6.53 10.25 16.54
N SER A 38 5.27 10.14 16.13
CA SER A 38 4.13 10.08 17.05
C SER A 38 3.37 8.75 17.01
N LEU A 39 3.67 7.87 16.04
CA LEU A 39 3.03 6.55 15.91
C LEU A 39 3.37 5.56 17.04
N PHE A 40 4.54 5.71 17.66
CA PHE A 40 5.06 4.79 18.68
C PHE A 40 6.14 5.48 19.51
N ASP A 41 6.47 4.91 20.68
CA ASP A 41 7.50 5.43 21.56
C ASP A 41 8.90 5.24 20.95
N THR A 42 9.61 6.36 20.77
CA THR A 42 10.99 6.38 20.24
C THR A 42 12.05 6.63 21.31
N SER A 43 11.71 6.59 22.60
CA SER A 43 12.64 6.90 23.69
C SER A 43 13.92 6.06 23.64
N ASN A 44 13.80 4.80 23.21
CA ASN A 44 14.89 3.81 23.11
C ASN A 44 15.34 3.52 21.66
N LEU A 45 15.13 4.46 20.73
CA LEU A 45 15.52 4.32 19.32
C LEU A 45 16.64 5.28 18.94
N GLY A 46 17.51 4.87 18.01
CA GLY A 46 18.62 5.69 17.49
C GLY A 46 18.13 6.92 16.69
N SER A 47 17.00 6.78 16.00
CA SER A 47 16.30 7.90 15.36
C SER A 47 14.95 8.17 16.01
N LYS A 48 14.65 9.46 16.20
CA LYS A 48 13.37 9.98 16.72
C LYS A 48 12.58 10.75 15.66
N LEU A 49 13.15 10.94 14.46
CA LEU A 49 12.54 11.69 13.37
C LEU A 49 12.20 10.76 12.21
N ALA A 50 11.00 10.91 11.64
CA ALA A 50 10.59 10.19 10.44
C ALA A 50 9.58 10.99 9.59
N GLY A 51 9.42 10.57 8.35
CA GLY A 51 8.37 11.04 7.45
C GLY A 51 7.05 10.33 7.73
N GLU A 52 6.40 10.65 8.84
CA GLU A 52 5.11 10.07 9.22
C GLU A 52 3.94 10.64 8.38
N ILE A 53 3.04 9.75 7.91
CA ILE A 53 1.72 10.14 7.39
C ILE A 53 0.79 10.40 8.58
N VAL A 54 0.56 11.69 8.86
CA VAL A 54 -0.29 12.14 9.96
C VAL A 54 -1.75 12.29 9.55
N ASN A 55 -2.65 12.30 10.54
CA ASN A 55 -4.10 12.43 10.35
C ASN A 55 -4.66 11.37 9.37
N PHE A 56 -4.04 10.19 9.35
CA PHE A 56 -4.46 9.09 8.51
C PHE A 56 -5.73 8.46 9.09
N ASP A 57 -6.88 8.75 8.47
CA ASP A 57 -8.15 8.09 8.74
C ASP A 57 -8.62 7.28 7.53
N PRO A 58 -8.39 5.95 7.51
CA PRO A 58 -8.83 5.13 6.39
C PRO A 58 -10.35 5.04 6.29
N LYS A 59 -11.11 5.28 7.37
CA LYS A 59 -12.59 5.22 7.33
C LYS A 59 -13.17 6.38 6.53
N ALA A 60 -12.53 7.55 6.57
CA ALA A 60 -12.93 8.70 5.78
C ALA A 60 -12.78 8.47 4.27
N ILE A 61 -11.84 7.61 3.86
CA ILE A 61 -11.53 7.33 2.45
C ILE A 61 -12.24 6.07 1.94
N LEU A 62 -12.23 4.98 2.73
CA LEU A 62 -12.69 3.65 2.32
C LEU A 62 -14.08 3.28 2.87
N GLY A 63 -14.64 4.09 3.78
CA GLY A 63 -15.79 3.73 4.59
C GLY A 63 -15.45 2.76 5.72
N GLN A 64 -16.45 2.36 6.53
CA GLN A 64 -16.19 1.59 7.76
C GLN A 64 -16.08 0.07 7.56
N LYS A 65 -16.66 -0.46 6.48
CA LYS A 65 -16.84 -1.92 6.30
C LYS A 65 -15.51 -2.59 5.93
N GLY A 66 -15.18 -3.66 6.65
CA GLY A 66 -14.09 -4.58 6.30
C GLY A 66 -12.68 -4.12 6.67
N LEU A 67 -12.52 -3.06 7.47
CA LEU A 67 -11.20 -2.51 7.78
C LEU A 67 -10.55 -3.05 9.07
N ARG A 68 -11.34 -3.65 9.97
CA ARG A 68 -10.92 -3.94 11.36
C ARG A 68 -9.66 -4.79 11.48
N ASN A 69 -9.49 -5.75 10.59
CA ASN A 69 -8.40 -6.73 10.66
C ASN A 69 -7.25 -6.40 9.70
N LEU A 70 -7.33 -5.30 8.95
CA LEU A 70 -6.30 -4.92 7.99
C LEU A 70 -5.15 -4.21 8.71
N ASP A 71 -3.93 -4.53 8.31
CA ASP A 71 -2.74 -3.84 8.79
C ASP A 71 -2.58 -2.44 8.18
N ARG A 72 -1.59 -1.70 8.69
CA ARG A 72 -1.33 -0.33 8.23
C ARG A 72 -0.89 -0.31 6.77
N THR A 73 0.00 -1.21 6.35
CA THR A 73 0.44 -1.36 4.95
C THR A 73 -0.75 -1.51 4.00
N THR A 74 -1.68 -2.42 4.29
CA THR A 74 -2.88 -2.63 3.47
C THR A 74 -3.78 -1.40 3.46
N LEU A 75 -4.04 -0.79 4.62
CA LEU A 75 -4.89 0.40 4.70
C LEU A 75 -4.31 1.57 3.91
N LEU A 76 -3.00 1.79 3.97
CA LEU A 76 -2.31 2.85 3.24
C LEU A 76 -2.50 2.66 1.73
N VAL A 77 -2.16 1.48 1.20
CA VAL A 77 -2.25 1.26 -0.24
C VAL A 77 -3.70 1.25 -0.72
N MET A 78 -4.64 0.70 0.04
CA MET A 78 -6.05 0.75 -0.33
C MET A 78 -6.58 2.18 -0.41
N CYS A 79 -6.17 3.06 0.51
CA CYS A 79 -6.53 4.48 0.43
C CYS A 79 -5.90 5.16 -0.79
N ALA A 80 -4.62 4.88 -1.09
CA ALA A 80 -3.94 5.43 -2.27
C ALA A 80 -4.66 4.98 -3.55
N SER A 81 -5.00 3.69 -3.62
CA SER A 81 -5.78 3.08 -4.70
C SER A 81 -7.13 3.75 -4.89
N LYS A 82 -7.88 4.01 -3.81
CA LYS A 82 -9.16 4.72 -3.90
C LYS A 82 -8.99 6.12 -4.49
N LEU A 83 -8.00 6.87 -3.99
CA LEU A 83 -7.71 8.21 -4.48
C LEU A 83 -7.29 8.21 -5.97
N ALA A 84 -6.53 7.20 -6.40
CA ALA A 84 -6.13 7.05 -7.80
C ALA A 84 -7.31 6.73 -8.72
N LEU A 85 -8.21 5.83 -8.29
CA LEU A 85 -9.43 5.50 -9.03
C LEU A 85 -10.36 6.71 -9.16
N ASP A 86 -10.54 7.47 -8.07
CA ASP A 86 -11.34 8.68 -8.06
C ASP A 86 -10.77 9.76 -8.98
N ASP A 87 -9.45 9.94 -8.97
CA ASP A 87 -8.76 10.90 -9.85
C ASP A 87 -8.87 10.52 -11.33
N ALA A 88 -8.88 9.22 -11.63
CA ALA A 88 -9.11 8.70 -12.97
C ALA A 88 -10.58 8.80 -13.44
N GLY A 89 -11.51 9.17 -12.54
CA GLY A 89 -12.93 9.11 -12.81
C GLY A 89 -13.46 7.68 -13.01
N LEU A 90 -12.75 6.68 -12.48
CA LEU A 90 -13.12 5.28 -12.61
C LEU A 90 -14.05 4.84 -11.47
N PRO A 91 -15.05 4.00 -11.75
CA PRO A 91 -15.91 3.42 -10.73
C PRO A 91 -15.12 2.53 -9.76
N SER A 92 -15.42 2.64 -8.47
CA SER A 92 -14.85 1.82 -7.41
C SER A 92 -15.98 1.38 -6.46
N PRO A 93 -16.57 0.19 -6.64
CA PRO A 93 -16.05 -0.98 -7.36
C PRO A 93 -16.14 -0.89 -8.90
N VAL A 94 -15.24 -1.60 -9.58
CA VAL A 94 -15.17 -1.77 -11.04
C VAL A 94 -16.35 -2.63 -11.52
N PRO A 95 -16.99 -2.30 -12.67
CA PRO A 95 -18.08 -3.07 -13.27
C PRO A 95 -17.65 -4.49 -13.67
N GLU A 96 -18.63 -5.40 -13.73
CA GLU A 96 -18.39 -6.82 -14.02
C GLU A 96 -17.88 -7.05 -15.46
N GLU A 97 -18.21 -6.17 -16.39
CA GLU A 97 -17.74 -6.23 -17.78
C GLU A 97 -16.26 -5.84 -17.93
N GLU A 98 -15.70 -5.09 -16.98
CA GLU A 98 -14.31 -4.59 -17.02
C GLU A 98 -13.37 -5.34 -16.08
N THR A 99 -13.90 -6.00 -15.04
CA THR A 99 -13.10 -6.53 -13.92
C THR A 99 -12.02 -7.53 -14.35
N ASP A 100 -12.26 -8.34 -15.39
CA ASP A 100 -11.30 -9.35 -15.87
C ASP A 100 -10.14 -8.73 -16.67
N TYR A 101 -10.34 -7.52 -17.22
CA TYR A 101 -9.36 -6.75 -17.99
C TYR A 101 -8.68 -5.65 -17.17
N PHE A 102 -9.04 -5.55 -15.89
CA PHE A 102 -8.43 -4.66 -14.91
C PHE A 102 -7.47 -5.48 -14.03
N GLY A 103 -6.18 -5.13 -14.02
CA GLY A 103 -5.17 -5.76 -13.16
C GLY A 103 -4.71 -4.92 -11.97
N VAL A 104 -4.04 -5.56 -11.01
CA VAL A 104 -3.32 -4.92 -9.90
C VAL A 104 -1.87 -5.36 -9.93
N THR A 105 -0.95 -4.39 -9.93
CA THR A 105 0.47 -4.66 -9.65
C THR A 105 0.93 -3.82 -8.48
N LEU A 106 1.50 -4.44 -7.45
CA LEU A 106 1.96 -3.70 -6.27
C LEU A 106 3.44 -3.96 -6.00
N GLY A 107 4.22 -2.90 -5.82
CA GLY A 107 5.55 -2.97 -5.27
C GLY A 107 5.54 -2.94 -3.74
N SER A 108 6.22 -3.90 -3.10
CA SER A 108 6.58 -3.80 -1.68
C SER A 108 7.87 -4.56 -1.45
N THR A 109 8.74 -4.02 -0.61
CA THR A 109 10.00 -4.67 -0.20
C THR A 109 9.75 -5.53 1.03
N MET A 110 9.15 -4.96 2.06
CA MET A 110 9.15 -5.55 3.40
C MET A 110 7.79 -6.09 3.83
N GLY A 111 6.70 -5.70 3.17
CA GLY A 111 5.35 -5.96 3.67
C GLY A 111 5.14 -5.28 5.03
N SER A 112 4.35 -5.91 5.91
CA SER A 112 4.16 -5.41 7.29
C SER A 112 5.08 -6.13 8.26
N ILE A 113 6.24 -5.54 8.51
CA ILE A 113 7.19 -6.03 9.52
C ILE A 113 6.53 -6.07 10.89
N TRP A 114 5.65 -5.10 11.19
CA TRP A 114 4.94 -5.09 12.47
C TRP A 114 4.05 -6.32 12.62
N SER A 115 3.19 -6.59 11.63
CA SER A 115 2.25 -7.71 11.68
C SER A 115 2.97 -9.06 11.71
N ILE A 116 4.02 -9.22 10.90
CA ILE A 116 4.87 -10.44 10.93
C ILE A 116 5.46 -10.62 12.33
N SER A 117 6.09 -9.58 12.88
CA SER A 117 6.76 -9.65 14.18
C SER A 117 5.80 -9.98 15.33
N GLU A 118 4.60 -9.39 15.38
CA GLU A 118 3.67 -9.63 16.49
C GLU A 118 2.96 -10.99 16.36
N PHE A 119 2.71 -11.45 15.13
CA PHE A 119 2.19 -12.79 14.89
C PHE A 119 3.19 -13.87 15.36
N ASP A 120 4.45 -13.76 14.93
CA ASP A 120 5.51 -14.71 15.29
C ASP A 120 5.82 -14.68 16.79
N LYS A 121 5.89 -13.50 17.39
CA LYS A 121 6.13 -13.34 18.82
C LYS A 121 5.08 -14.04 19.67
N THR A 122 3.81 -13.98 19.26
CA THR A 122 2.72 -14.68 19.96
C THR A 122 2.89 -16.20 19.82
N ALA A 123 3.19 -16.69 18.61
CA ALA A 123 3.42 -18.11 18.36
C ALA A 123 4.60 -18.66 19.18
N LEU A 124 5.70 -17.92 19.26
CA LEU A 124 6.92 -18.34 19.94
C LEU A 124 6.80 -18.28 21.47
N ARG A 125 6.13 -17.26 22.01
CA ARG A 125 5.97 -17.08 23.46
C ARG A 125 4.88 -17.97 24.04
N ASP A 126 3.73 -18.01 23.38
CA ASP A 126 2.49 -18.59 23.93
C ASP A 126 2.04 -19.87 23.18
N GLY A 127 2.82 -20.29 22.18
CA GLY A 127 2.54 -21.45 21.35
C GLY A 127 1.64 -21.16 20.13
N PRO A 128 1.66 -22.03 19.11
CA PRO A 128 0.96 -21.81 17.84
C PRO A 128 -0.56 -21.83 17.94
N ARG A 129 -1.15 -22.35 19.03
CA ARG A 129 -2.60 -22.30 19.26
C ARG A 129 -3.10 -20.93 19.74
N SER A 130 -2.19 -20.05 20.15
CA SER A 130 -2.50 -18.74 20.72
C SER A 130 -2.53 -17.62 19.69
N VAL A 131 -2.13 -17.88 18.44
CA VAL A 131 -2.22 -16.89 17.35
C VAL A 131 -3.65 -16.77 16.83
N ASN A 132 -4.04 -15.57 16.43
CA ASN A 132 -5.31 -15.34 15.75
C ASN A 132 -5.16 -15.58 14.24
N PRO A 133 -5.76 -16.64 13.66
CA PRO A 133 -5.61 -16.95 12.23
C PRO A 133 -6.11 -15.83 11.31
N ALA A 134 -7.05 -14.99 11.78
CA ALA A 134 -7.57 -13.87 11.00
C ALA A 134 -6.52 -12.77 10.74
N LEU A 135 -5.38 -12.80 11.43
CA LEU A 135 -4.26 -11.86 11.25
C LEU A 135 -3.19 -12.40 10.30
N PHE A 136 -3.21 -13.70 9.97
CA PHE A 136 -2.22 -14.30 9.07
C PHE A 136 -2.14 -13.62 7.70
N PRO A 137 -3.23 -13.15 7.06
CA PRO A 137 -3.12 -12.41 5.80
C PRO A 137 -2.17 -11.21 5.89
N ASN A 138 -2.12 -10.52 7.03
CA ASN A 138 -1.23 -9.36 7.22
C ASN A 138 0.27 -9.74 7.27
N THR A 139 0.60 -11.03 7.32
CA THR A 139 2.00 -11.50 7.38
C THR A 139 2.56 -11.87 6.00
N VAL A 140 1.76 -11.79 4.93
CA VAL A 140 2.19 -12.13 3.57
C VAL A 140 2.19 -10.90 2.67
N ILE A 141 3.28 -10.74 1.92
CA ILE A 141 3.57 -9.50 1.17
C ILE A 141 2.55 -9.19 0.07
N ASN A 142 1.85 -10.21 -0.44
CA ASN A 142 0.85 -10.07 -1.49
C ASN A 142 -0.55 -9.70 -0.99
N SER A 143 -0.78 -9.73 0.33
CA SER A 143 -2.10 -9.44 0.91
C SER A 143 -2.61 -8.02 0.62
N PRO A 144 -1.80 -6.95 0.69
CA PRO A 144 -2.26 -5.61 0.35
C PRO A 144 -2.82 -5.51 -1.08
N ALA A 145 -2.15 -6.12 -2.07
CA ALA A 145 -2.63 -6.18 -3.45
C ALA A 145 -3.94 -6.97 -3.56
N SER A 146 -4.05 -8.08 -2.83
CA SER A 146 -5.28 -8.89 -2.79
C SER A 146 -6.46 -8.11 -2.21
N HIS A 147 -6.24 -7.32 -1.17
CA HIS A 147 -7.26 -6.49 -0.56
C HIS A 147 -7.73 -5.33 -1.44
N ILE A 148 -6.84 -4.76 -2.27
CA ILE A 148 -7.23 -3.83 -3.35
C ILE A 148 -8.22 -4.53 -4.29
N SER A 149 -7.87 -5.72 -4.80
CA SER A 149 -8.74 -6.48 -5.72
C SER A 149 -10.11 -6.76 -5.12
N ILE A 150 -10.15 -7.25 -3.88
CA ILE A 150 -11.40 -7.55 -3.17
C ILE A 150 -12.25 -6.28 -2.97
N LYS A 151 -11.63 -5.17 -2.56
CA LYS A 151 -12.35 -3.94 -2.23
C LYS A 151 -12.94 -3.26 -3.46
N PHE A 152 -12.22 -3.28 -4.58
CA PHE A 152 -12.58 -2.54 -5.79
C PHE A 152 -13.11 -3.42 -6.91
N ASN A 153 -13.39 -4.71 -6.65
CA ASN A 153 -13.87 -5.68 -7.63
C ASN A 153 -12.97 -5.77 -8.86
N ILE A 154 -11.69 -6.09 -8.65
CA ILE A 154 -10.69 -6.24 -9.72
C ILE A 154 -10.28 -7.73 -9.79
N LYS A 155 -10.64 -8.41 -10.88
CA LYS A 155 -10.50 -9.88 -11.06
C LYS A 155 -9.45 -10.28 -12.10
N GLY A 156 -8.92 -9.33 -12.86
CA GLY A 156 -7.74 -9.56 -13.69
C GLY A 156 -6.51 -9.90 -12.83
N PHE A 157 -5.34 -9.94 -13.46
CA PHE A 157 -4.13 -10.38 -12.77
C PHE A 157 -3.85 -9.56 -11.49
N ASN A 158 -3.31 -10.23 -10.48
CA ASN A 158 -2.90 -9.61 -9.21
C ASN A 158 -1.48 -10.07 -8.86
N THR A 159 -0.52 -9.16 -8.97
CA THR A 159 0.90 -9.47 -8.79
C THR A 159 1.54 -8.51 -7.79
N THR A 160 2.36 -9.06 -6.89
CA THR A 160 3.21 -8.26 -6.00
C THR A 160 4.67 -8.46 -6.37
N ILE A 161 5.40 -7.35 -6.54
CA ILE A 161 6.82 -7.31 -6.89
C ILE A 161 7.63 -6.90 -5.67
N SER A 162 8.67 -7.68 -5.34
CA SER A 162 9.63 -7.38 -4.28
C SER A 162 11.05 -7.51 -4.81
N THR A 163 11.65 -6.38 -5.16
CA THR A 163 13.01 -6.24 -5.73
C THR A 163 13.80 -5.16 -4.97
N GLY A 164 13.47 -4.92 -3.71
CA GLY A 164 14.10 -3.89 -2.88
C GLY A 164 13.57 -2.49 -3.19
N PHE A 165 14.44 -1.48 -3.10
CA PHE A 165 14.03 -0.07 -3.28
C PHE A 165 13.46 0.25 -4.68
N CYS A 166 13.63 -0.65 -5.65
CA CYS A 166 13.09 -0.53 -7.00
C CYS A 166 11.73 -1.22 -7.18
N SER A 167 11.17 -1.91 -6.17
CA SER A 167 9.93 -2.71 -6.28
C SER A 167 8.79 -1.99 -6.98
N SER A 168 8.59 -0.70 -6.70
CA SER A 168 7.50 0.08 -7.29
C SER A 168 7.75 0.43 -8.76
N ILE A 169 9.00 0.65 -9.13
CA ILE A 169 9.40 0.91 -10.52
C ILE A 169 9.26 -0.38 -11.33
N ASP A 170 9.73 -1.51 -10.79
CA ASP A 170 9.60 -2.81 -11.43
C ASP A 170 8.13 -3.24 -11.55
N ALA A 171 7.29 -2.89 -10.57
CA ALA A 171 5.84 -3.05 -10.66
C ALA A 171 5.23 -2.24 -11.83
N ILE A 172 5.69 -1.01 -12.08
CA ILE A 172 5.25 -0.22 -13.25
C ILE A 172 5.66 -0.90 -14.55
N TYR A 173 6.91 -1.37 -14.67
CA TYR A 173 7.35 -2.11 -15.86
C TYR A 173 6.54 -3.38 -16.08
N TYR A 174 6.26 -4.14 -15.01
CA TYR A 174 5.42 -5.33 -15.08
C TYR A 174 4.02 -4.97 -15.56
N ALA A 175 3.38 -3.94 -15.00
CA ALA A 175 2.07 -3.46 -15.43
C ALA A 175 2.03 -3.06 -16.91
N MET A 176 3.06 -2.35 -17.39
CA MET A 176 3.19 -1.97 -18.81
C MET A 176 3.29 -3.20 -19.71
N ASN A 177 4.06 -4.21 -19.31
CA ASN A 177 4.15 -5.48 -20.03
C ASN A 177 2.81 -6.22 -20.05
N MET A 178 2.06 -6.18 -18.95
CA MET A 178 0.73 -6.79 -18.89
C MET A 178 -0.25 -6.15 -19.87
N ILE A 179 -0.22 -4.82 -20.02
CA ILE A 179 -1.02 -4.10 -21.02
C ILE A 179 -0.54 -4.43 -22.44
N ASN A 180 0.77 -4.44 -22.69
CA ASN A 180 1.33 -4.61 -24.04
C ASN A 180 1.20 -6.04 -24.58
N LEU A 181 1.43 -7.05 -23.73
CA LEU A 181 1.54 -8.45 -24.13
C LEU A 181 0.22 -9.22 -24.00
N TYR A 182 -0.72 -8.73 -23.20
CA TYR A 182 -1.98 -9.40 -22.91
C TYR A 182 -3.18 -8.47 -23.14
N GLU A 183 -4.39 -8.99 -22.92
CA GLU A 183 -5.66 -8.27 -23.18
C GLU A 183 -6.07 -7.31 -22.06
N TYR A 184 -5.20 -6.99 -21.10
CA TYR A 184 -5.50 -5.99 -20.08
C TYR A 184 -5.53 -4.57 -20.66
N HIS A 185 -6.44 -3.74 -20.15
CA HIS A 185 -6.64 -2.36 -20.61
C HIS A 185 -6.41 -1.34 -19.49
N THR A 186 -6.64 -1.75 -18.25
CA THR A 186 -6.40 -0.92 -17.07
C THR A 186 -5.58 -1.69 -16.06
N VAL A 187 -4.59 -1.04 -15.45
CA VAL A 187 -3.83 -1.62 -14.34
C VAL A 187 -3.70 -0.57 -13.24
N LEU A 188 -4.09 -0.94 -12.03
CA LEU A 188 -3.77 -0.16 -10.85
C LEU A 188 -2.38 -0.58 -10.38
N VAL A 189 -1.44 0.36 -10.42
CA VAL A 189 -0.04 0.11 -10.11
C VAL A 189 0.54 1.13 -9.15
N GLY A 190 1.40 0.68 -8.25
CA GLY A 190 2.06 1.56 -7.29
C GLY A 190 2.95 0.79 -6.33
N GLY A 191 3.17 1.35 -5.14
CA GLY A 191 3.91 0.70 -4.08
C GLY A 191 3.54 1.17 -2.69
N VAL A 192 3.94 0.40 -1.69
CA VAL A 192 3.66 0.71 -0.28
C VAL A 192 4.73 0.18 0.65
N GLU A 193 5.03 0.99 1.66
CA GLU A 193 5.77 0.61 2.86
C GLU A 193 5.15 1.28 4.08
N GLU A 194 5.19 0.57 5.22
CA GLU A 194 4.76 1.14 6.50
C GLU A 194 5.94 1.68 7.32
N LEU A 195 5.66 2.71 8.11
CA LEU A 195 6.54 3.13 9.19
C LEU A 195 6.08 2.45 10.49
N CYS A 196 6.95 1.62 11.07
CA CYS A 196 6.71 0.97 12.36
C CYS A 196 7.99 0.93 13.22
N GLU A 197 7.83 0.69 14.53
CA GLU A 197 8.93 0.66 15.50
C GLU A 197 10.00 -0.38 15.12
N ARG A 198 9.55 -1.57 14.68
CA ARG A 198 10.43 -2.69 14.30
C ARG A 198 11.33 -2.33 13.13
N LEU A 199 10.81 -1.61 12.14
CA LEU A 199 11.60 -1.14 11.00
C LEU A 199 12.75 -0.25 11.46
N ILE A 200 12.48 0.73 12.34
CA ILE A 200 13.52 1.61 12.88
C ILE A 200 14.57 0.79 13.63
N ARG A 201 14.15 -0.12 14.52
CA ARG A 201 15.09 -0.95 15.30
C ARG A 201 16.02 -1.82 14.45
N VAL A 202 15.52 -2.35 13.33
CA VAL A 202 16.29 -3.28 12.48
C VAL A 202 17.22 -2.52 11.54
N PHE A 203 16.73 -1.43 10.92
CA PHE A 203 17.42 -0.81 9.79
C PHE A 203 18.00 0.58 10.06
N ILE A 204 17.58 1.26 11.13
CA ILE A 204 17.99 2.64 11.44
C ILE A 204 18.79 2.61 12.75
N ARG A 205 20.10 2.56 12.62
CA ARG A 205 21.05 2.63 13.74
C ARG A 205 21.30 4.06 14.16
#